data_AF-A0A956GPB7-F1
#
_entry.id   AF-A0A956GPB7-F1
#
_cell.length_a   1.000
_cell.length_b   1.000
_cell.length_c   1.000
_cell.angle_alpha   90.00
_cell.angle_beta   90.00
_cell.angle_gamma   90.00
#
_symmetry.space_group_name_H-M   'P 1'
#
loop_
_entity.id
_entity.type
_entity.pdbx_description
1 polymer ?
#
loop_
_entity_poly.entity_id
_entity_poly.type
_entity_poly.pdbx_seq_one_letter_code
_entity_poly.pdbx_strand_id
1 'polypeptide(L)'
;MRRTLIAVVVLIAAVAAVGCSRAGEESEAKRAPKTPPPPAVEVPDDLQIAVTIDGRDAPPLTAARLRAVEPDFHDAERRAWRIVHLVPEADRAGAIIEARGPSGVSIKVPRPDDAQQPQPVLFLTRRGDVVVAVMDPANPFPAFHGQGGQLRRPGDATPRLSPVVALAIDHPVAP
;
A
#
# COMPACT_ATOMS: atom_id res chain seq x y z
N MET A 1 52.63 29.12 -24.80
CA MET A 1 51.42 29.45 -24.02
C MET A 1 50.23 28.49 -24.21
N ARG A 2 50.40 27.24 -24.69
CA ARG A 2 49.28 26.27 -24.87
C ARG A 2 49.36 25.00 -24.01
N ARG A 3 50.45 24.79 -23.25
CA ARG A 3 50.66 23.56 -22.46
C ARG A 3 50.21 23.65 -21.00
N THR A 4 50.03 24.87 -20.47
CA THR A 4 49.66 25.10 -19.06
C THR A 4 48.15 25.02 -18.80
N LEU A 5 47.32 25.18 -19.83
CA LEU A 5 45.86 25.16 -19.73
C LEU A 5 45.25 23.75 -19.67
N ILE A 6 45.97 22.72 -20.14
CA ILE A 6 45.45 21.35 -20.20
C ILE A 6 45.56 20.65 -18.83
N ALA A 7 46.56 20.99 -18.01
CA ALA A 7 46.78 20.35 -16.72
C ALA A 7 45.74 20.73 -15.64
N VAL A 8 45.17 21.95 -15.71
CA VAL A 8 44.20 22.43 -14.72
C VAL A 8 42.81 21.81 -14.93
N VAL A 9 42.42 21.53 -16.18
CA VAL A 9 41.10 20.96 -16.49
C VAL A 9 40.99 19.49 -16.07
N VAL A 10 42.08 18.71 -16.15
CA VAL A 10 42.08 17.30 -15.74
C VAL A 10 42.00 17.14 -14.22
N LEU A 11 42.57 18.08 -13.46
CA LEU A 11 42.56 18.01 -11.99
C LEU A 11 41.17 18.32 -11.39
N ILE A 12 40.37 19.18 -12.04
CA ILE A 12 39.02 19.53 -11.57
C ILE A 12 38.02 18.40 -11.85
N ALA A 13 38.16 17.67 -12.96
CA ALA A 13 37.29 16.54 -13.31
C ALA A 13 37.47 15.33 -12.37
N ALA A 14 38.68 15.11 -11.84
CA ALA A 14 38.96 14.00 -10.93
C ALA A 14 38.37 14.22 -9.52
N VAL A 15 38.24 15.46 -9.06
CA VAL A 15 37.69 15.77 -7.73
C VAL A 15 36.16 15.68 -7.69
N ALA A 16 35.47 15.94 -8.81
CA ALA A 16 34.01 15.83 -8.90
C ALA A 16 33.50 14.37 -8.90
N ALA A 17 34.31 13.41 -9.33
CA ALA A 17 33.88 12.01 -9.43
C ALA A 17 33.93 11.22 -8.11
N VAL A 18 34.73 11.66 -7.12
CA VAL A 18 34.91 10.93 -5.85
C VAL A 18 33.89 11.35 -4.77
N GLY A 19 33.19 12.47 -4.97
CA GLY A 19 32.24 13.01 -3.99
C GLY A 19 30.86 12.35 -3.96
N CYS A 20 30.45 11.63 -5.00
CA CYS A 20 29.07 11.13 -5.12
C CYS A 20 28.88 9.67 -4.67
N SER A 21 29.94 8.88 -4.49
CA SER A 21 29.81 7.45 -4.15
C SER A 21 29.71 7.20 -2.64
N ARG A 22 30.26 8.09 -1.81
CA ARG A 22 30.42 7.86 -0.36
C ARG A 22 29.14 8.01 0.46
N ALA A 23 28.13 8.74 -0.05
CA ALA A 23 26.87 8.95 0.65
C ALA A 23 25.97 7.70 0.70
N GLY A 24 26.10 6.79 -0.27
CA GLY A 24 25.33 5.54 -0.32
C GLY A 24 25.81 4.50 0.70
N GLU A 25 27.12 4.29 0.78
CA GLU A 25 27.72 3.23 1.60
C GLU A 25 27.68 3.54 3.11
N GLU A 26 27.83 4.80 3.51
CA GLU A 26 27.81 5.17 4.94
C GLU A 26 26.43 4.97 5.59
N SER A 27 25.38 4.96 4.77
CA SER A 27 23.99 4.73 5.20
C SER A 27 23.69 3.24 5.43
N GLU A 28 24.42 2.33 4.79
CA GLU A 28 24.18 0.89 4.87
C GLU A 28 24.93 0.26 6.06
N ALA A 29 26.16 0.71 6.32
CA ALA A 29 27.01 0.24 7.41
C ALA A 29 26.54 0.67 8.81
N LYS A 30 25.67 1.69 8.91
CA LYS A 30 25.06 2.15 10.18
C LYS A 30 23.68 1.56 10.43
N ARG A 31 23.19 0.63 9.58
CA ARG A 31 21.94 -0.08 9.86
C ARG A 31 22.14 -0.94 11.10
N ALA A 32 21.30 -0.71 12.12
CA ALA A 32 21.24 -1.54 13.31
C ALA A 32 21.16 -3.03 12.90
N PRO A 33 21.75 -3.95 13.69
CA PRO A 33 21.64 -5.39 13.43
C PRO A 33 20.18 -5.76 13.21
N LYS A 34 19.90 -6.61 12.21
CA LYS A 34 18.54 -7.08 11.91
C LYS A 34 17.93 -7.68 13.17
N THR A 35 17.04 -6.93 13.80
CA THR A 35 16.20 -7.39 14.91
C THR A 35 15.45 -8.65 14.47
N PRO A 36 15.18 -9.61 15.37
CA PRO A 36 14.34 -10.75 15.05
C PRO A 36 13.03 -10.29 14.38
N PRO A 37 12.53 -11.02 13.37
CA PRO A 37 11.28 -10.65 12.73
C PRO A 37 10.19 -10.57 13.81
N PRO A 38 9.41 -9.48 13.85
CA PRO A 38 8.31 -9.37 14.78
C PRO A 38 7.33 -10.53 14.57
N PRO A 39 6.59 -10.93 15.62
CA PRO A 39 5.61 -12.00 15.51
C PRO A 39 4.61 -11.71 14.39
N ALA A 40 4.27 -12.74 13.61
CA ALA A 40 3.30 -12.61 12.54
C ALA A 40 1.96 -12.15 13.11
N VAL A 41 1.41 -11.07 12.55
CA VAL A 41 0.13 -10.53 13.00
C VAL A 41 -0.99 -11.37 12.46
N GLU A 42 -1.86 -11.87 13.32
CA GLU A 42 -3.00 -12.69 12.94
C GLU A 42 -4.22 -11.84 12.56
N VAL A 43 -5.11 -12.40 11.73
CA VAL A 43 -6.40 -11.78 11.44
C VAL A 43 -7.26 -11.85 12.71
N PRO A 44 -7.94 -10.77 13.14
CA PRO A 44 -8.80 -10.81 14.33
C PRO A 44 -9.90 -11.88 14.21
N ASP A 45 -10.09 -12.71 15.23
CA ASP A 45 -11.06 -13.83 15.21
C ASP A 45 -12.51 -13.37 15.07
N ASP A 46 -12.82 -12.19 15.62
CA ASP A 46 -14.13 -11.57 15.62
C ASP A 46 -14.39 -10.69 14.38
N LEU A 47 -13.48 -10.69 13.40
CA LEU A 47 -13.63 -9.90 12.19
C LEU A 47 -14.94 -10.25 11.46
N GLN A 48 -15.79 -9.24 11.32
CA GLN A 48 -17.03 -9.28 10.55
C GLN A 48 -17.17 -7.95 9.78
N ILE A 49 -17.13 -8.02 8.46
CA ILE A 49 -17.37 -6.87 7.58
C ILE A 49 -18.61 -7.19 6.77
N ALA A 50 -19.68 -6.42 6.98
CA ALA A 50 -20.91 -6.56 6.20
C ALA A 50 -20.63 -6.27 4.72
N VAL A 51 -21.24 -7.02 3.81
CA VAL A 51 -21.10 -6.80 2.36
C VAL A 51 -22.47 -6.60 1.75
N THR A 52 -22.63 -5.55 0.96
CA THR A 52 -23.79 -5.35 0.10
C THR A 52 -23.36 -5.22 -1.37
N ILE A 53 -24.18 -5.72 -2.28
CA ILE A 53 -23.95 -5.69 -3.72
C ILE A 53 -25.22 -5.17 -4.38
N ASP A 54 -25.13 -4.01 -5.02
CA ASP A 54 -26.27 -3.27 -5.60
C ASP A 54 -27.43 -3.14 -4.61
N GLY A 55 -27.11 -2.78 -3.37
CA GLY A 55 -28.07 -2.63 -2.27
C GLY A 55 -28.63 -3.93 -1.69
N ARG A 56 -28.19 -5.11 -2.13
CA ARG A 56 -28.61 -6.41 -1.60
C ARG A 56 -27.55 -6.99 -0.66
N ASP A 57 -27.98 -7.59 0.44
CA ASP A 57 -27.07 -8.25 1.37
C ASP A 57 -26.36 -9.44 0.71
N ALA A 58 -25.06 -9.54 0.97
CA ALA A 58 -24.18 -10.62 0.54
C ALA A 58 -23.47 -11.25 1.75
N PRO A 59 -22.88 -12.45 1.61
CA PRO A 59 -22.13 -13.06 2.71
C PRO A 59 -21.01 -12.14 3.21
N PRO A 60 -20.89 -11.90 4.53
CA PRO A 60 -19.90 -10.99 5.08
C PRO A 60 -18.46 -11.48 4.82
N LEU A 61 -17.50 -10.56 4.89
CA LEU A 61 -16.09 -10.95 4.99
C LEU A 61 -15.78 -11.24 6.45
N THR A 62 -15.41 -12.48 6.72
CA THR A 62 -15.12 -12.99 8.07
C THR A 62 -13.63 -13.31 8.23
N ALA A 63 -13.18 -13.46 9.47
CA ALA A 63 -11.84 -13.96 9.78
C ALA A 63 -11.52 -15.27 9.04
N ALA A 64 -12.46 -16.22 9.05
CA ALA A 64 -12.32 -17.50 8.37
C ALA A 64 -12.16 -17.34 6.85
N ARG A 65 -12.94 -16.44 6.23
CA ARG A 65 -12.85 -16.16 4.80
C ARG A 65 -11.48 -15.56 4.43
N LEU A 66 -11.00 -14.57 5.18
CA LEU A 66 -9.68 -13.99 4.94
C LEU A 66 -8.55 -15.00 5.11
N ARG A 67 -8.62 -15.87 6.12
CA ARG A 67 -7.60 -16.92 6.35
C ARG A 67 -7.60 -18.00 5.27
N ALA A 68 -8.76 -18.27 4.66
CA ALA A 68 -8.90 -19.24 3.59
C ALA A 68 -8.38 -18.74 2.24
N VAL A 69 -8.22 -17.43 2.06
CA VAL A 69 -7.76 -16.80 0.81
C VAL A 69 -6.31 -16.36 0.96
N GLU A 70 -5.47 -16.74 0.01
CA GLU A 70 -4.08 -16.28 -0.02
C GLU A 70 -4.02 -14.75 -0.22
N PRO A 71 -3.21 -14.00 0.55
CA PRO A 71 -3.04 -12.58 0.33
C PRO A 71 -2.34 -12.29 -1.00
N ASP A 72 -2.93 -11.41 -1.81
CA ASP A 72 -2.36 -10.91 -3.07
C ASP A 72 -1.00 -10.23 -2.90
N PHE A 73 -0.83 -9.57 -1.76
CA PHE A 73 0.42 -8.94 -1.39
C PHE A 73 0.76 -9.35 0.04
N HIS A 74 1.95 -9.91 0.25
CA HIS A 74 2.42 -10.22 1.59
C HIS A 74 3.94 -10.02 1.73
N ASP A 75 4.35 -9.67 2.95
CA ASP A 75 5.71 -9.82 3.44
C ASP A 75 5.68 -10.44 4.84
N ALA A 76 6.79 -10.42 5.57
CA ALA A 76 6.86 -11.00 6.92
C ALA A 76 5.92 -10.34 7.94
N GLU A 77 5.49 -9.10 7.72
CA GLU A 77 4.74 -8.28 8.68
C GLU A 77 3.35 -7.87 8.19
N ARG A 78 3.09 -7.95 6.89
CA ARG A 78 1.95 -7.34 6.23
C ARG A 78 1.28 -8.31 5.27
N ARG A 79 -0.05 -8.23 5.21
CA ARG A 79 -0.88 -9.01 4.29
C ARG A 79 -2.00 -8.14 3.75
N ALA A 80 -2.20 -8.14 2.45
CA ALA A 80 -3.30 -7.45 1.80
C ALA A 80 -3.94 -8.32 0.73
N TRP A 81 -5.27 -8.19 0.61
CA TRP A 81 -6.11 -8.89 -0.34
C TRP A 81 -6.80 -7.87 -1.23
N ARG A 82 -6.72 -8.05 -2.55
CA ARG A 82 -7.51 -7.28 -3.50
C ARG A 82 -8.98 -7.53 -3.22
N ILE A 83 -9.77 -6.44 -3.15
CA ILE A 83 -11.20 -6.57 -2.83
C ILE A 83 -11.92 -7.43 -3.89
N VAL A 84 -11.50 -7.37 -5.16
CA VAL A 84 -12.06 -8.20 -6.24
C VAL A 84 -11.86 -9.70 -6.04
N HIS A 85 -10.83 -10.14 -5.31
CA HIS A 85 -10.64 -11.57 -5.01
C HIS A 85 -11.47 -12.01 -3.79
N LEU A 86 -11.79 -11.07 -2.90
CA LEU A 86 -12.67 -11.34 -1.76
C LEU A 86 -14.15 -11.24 -2.16
N VAL A 87 -14.50 -10.33 -3.06
CA VAL A 87 -15.86 -10.05 -3.55
C VAL A 87 -15.80 -9.95 -5.09
N PRO A 88 -15.93 -11.08 -5.81
CA PRO A 88 -15.77 -11.13 -7.28
C PRO A 88 -16.68 -10.17 -8.06
N GLU A 89 -17.84 -9.84 -7.52
CA GLU A 89 -18.76 -8.86 -8.11
C GLU A 89 -18.11 -7.48 -8.26
N ALA A 90 -17.14 -7.14 -7.43
CA ALA A 90 -16.38 -5.89 -7.53
C ALA A 90 -15.50 -5.79 -8.79
N ASP A 91 -15.29 -6.87 -9.56
CA ASP A 91 -14.48 -6.84 -10.79
C ASP A 91 -15.25 -6.31 -12.02
N ARG A 92 -16.56 -6.07 -11.89
CA ARG A 92 -17.36 -5.54 -13.00
C ARG A 92 -16.89 -4.14 -13.40
N ALA A 93 -16.79 -3.91 -14.70
CA ALA A 93 -16.41 -2.61 -15.26
C ALA A 93 -17.31 -1.49 -14.71
N GLY A 94 -16.68 -0.41 -14.26
CA GLY A 94 -17.36 0.75 -13.66
C GLY A 94 -17.82 0.56 -12.20
N ALA A 95 -17.59 -0.59 -11.57
CA ALA A 95 -17.96 -0.82 -10.17
C ALA A 95 -17.31 0.23 -9.25
N ILE A 96 -18.06 0.64 -8.22
CA ILE A 96 -17.59 1.50 -7.13
C ILE A 96 -17.60 0.70 -5.85
N ILE A 97 -16.48 0.72 -5.13
CA ILE A 97 -16.33 0.10 -3.81
C ILE A 97 -16.43 1.20 -2.76
N GLU A 98 -17.49 1.19 -1.96
CA GLU A 98 -17.63 2.03 -0.78
C GLU A 98 -17.25 1.23 0.47
N ALA A 99 -16.22 1.67 1.19
CA ALA A 99 -15.91 1.16 2.51
C ALA A 99 -16.43 2.11 3.58
N ARG A 100 -17.06 1.57 4.64
CA ARG A 100 -17.64 2.35 5.73
C ARG A 100 -17.05 1.93 7.08
N GLY A 101 -16.78 2.92 7.93
CA GLY A 101 -16.32 2.77 9.30
C GLY A 101 -17.48 2.90 10.30
N PRO A 102 -17.23 2.60 11.59
CA PRO A 102 -18.28 2.54 12.61
C PRO A 102 -18.95 3.90 12.87
N SER A 103 -18.26 5.01 12.60
CA SER A 103 -18.79 6.38 12.74
C SER A 103 -19.59 6.87 11.53
N GLY A 104 -19.82 6.01 10.52
CA GLY A 104 -20.49 6.38 9.27
C GLY A 104 -19.58 7.07 8.24
N VAL A 105 -18.31 7.34 8.58
CA VAL A 105 -17.30 7.80 7.60
C VAL A 105 -17.13 6.73 6.53
N SER A 106 -17.15 7.14 5.26
CA SER A 106 -16.91 6.25 4.14
C SER A 106 -15.88 6.79 3.15
N ILE A 107 -15.22 5.86 2.46
CA ILE A 107 -14.38 6.15 1.30
C ILE A 107 -14.96 5.42 0.10
N LYS A 108 -14.97 6.07 -1.06
CA LYS A 108 -15.37 5.47 -2.34
C LYS A 108 -14.15 5.34 -3.22
N VAL A 109 -13.92 4.14 -3.72
CA VAL A 109 -12.81 3.82 -4.62
C VAL A 109 -13.39 3.16 -5.86
N PRO A 110 -13.13 3.71 -7.06
CA PRO A 110 -13.53 3.04 -8.29
C PRO A 110 -12.72 1.76 -8.50
N ARG A 111 -13.33 0.76 -9.15
CA ARG A 111 -12.61 -0.40 -9.66
C ARG A 111 -11.58 0.08 -10.70
N PRO A 112 -10.28 -0.26 -10.53
CA PRO A 112 -9.26 0.13 -11.49
C PRO A 112 -9.44 -0.60 -12.82
N ASP A 113 -9.21 0.06 -13.94
CA ASP A 113 -9.39 -0.54 -15.27
C ASP A 113 -8.34 -1.61 -15.59
N ASP A 114 -7.15 -1.47 -14.99
CA ASP A 114 -5.97 -2.32 -15.21
C ASP A 114 -5.41 -2.82 -13.86
N ALA A 115 -4.91 -4.05 -13.86
CA ALA A 115 -4.31 -4.71 -12.70
C ALA A 115 -2.99 -4.06 -12.20
N GLN A 116 -2.35 -3.21 -13.01
CA GLN A 116 -1.15 -2.42 -12.67
C GLN A 116 -1.47 -1.08 -12.01
N GLN A 117 -2.72 -0.61 -12.10
CA GLN A 117 -3.13 0.60 -11.40
C GLN A 117 -3.23 0.34 -9.88
N PRO A 118 -3.23 1.39 -9.04
CA PRO A 118 -3.45 1.22 -7.62
C PRO A 118 -4.77 0.50 -7.31
N GLN A 119 -4.70 -0.60 -6.56
CA GLN A 119 -5.80 -1.52 -6.32
C GLN A 119 -6.48 -1.25 -4.97
N PRO A 120 -7.81 -1.28 -4.88
CA PRO A 120 -8.50 -1.31 -3.60
C PRO A 120 -8.26 -2.66 -2.91
N VAL A 121 -7.75 -2.59 -1.68
CA VAL A 121 -7.39 -3.78 -0.89
C VAL A 121 -7.98 -3.72 0.51
N LEU A 122 -8.23 -4.90 1.06
CA LEU A 122 -8.31 -5.12 2.48
C LEU A 122 -6.89 -5.37 3.01
N PHE A 123 -6.43 -4.60 3.98
CA PHE A 123 -5.05 -4.65 4.47
C PHE A 123 -5.01 -4.96 5.98
N LEU A 124 -4.32 -6.02 6.36
CA LEU A 124 -4.00 -6.33 7.76
C LEU A 124 -2.72 -5.59 8.14
N THR A 125 -2.87 -4.59 9.01
CA THR A 125 -1.75 -3.80 9.50
C THR A 125 -0.94 -4.58 10.53
N ARG A 126 0.29 -4.11 10.79
CA ARG A 126 1.15 -4.63 11.87
C ARG A 126 0.57 -4.51 13.29
N ARG A 127 -0.55 -3.80 13.47
CA ARG A 127 -1.23 -3.63 14.76
C ARG A 127 -2.40 -4.61 14.96
N GLY A 128 -2.72 -5.43 13.95
CA GLY A 128 -3.89 -6.31 13.96
C GLY A 128 -5.14 -5.65 13.38
N ASP A 129 -5.09 -4.37 13.02
CA ASP A 129 -6.22 -3.69 12.41
C ASP A 129 -6.40 -4.13 10.95
N VAL A 130 -7.66 -4.39 10.57
CA VAL A 130 -8.07 -4.60 9.18
C VAL A 130 -8.63 -3.29 8.64
N VAL A 131 -8.03 -2.81 7.55
CA VAL A 131 -8.33 -1.50 6.97
C VAL A 131 -8.65 -1.64 5.48
N VAL A 132 -9.40 -0.69 4.92
CA VAL A 132 -9.46 -0.54 3.47
C VAL A 132 -8.48 0.54 3.05
N ALA A 133 -7.69 0.24 2.02
CA ALA A 133 -6.70 1.13 1.44
C ALA A 133 -6.65 0.96 -0.07
N VAL A 134 -5.98 1.89 -0.75
CA VAL A 134 -5.54 1.71 -2.13
C VAL A 134 -4.06 1.37 -2.14
N MET A 135 -3.63 0.45 -2.99
CA MET A 135 -2.30 -0.13 -2.97
C MET A 135 -1.69 -0.19 -4.37
N ASP A 136 -0.50 0.39 -4.53
CA ASP A 136 0.27 0.26 -5.77
C ASP A 136 0.79 -1.18 -5.90
N PRO A 137 0.39 -1.96 -6.92
CA PRO A 137 0.84 -3.34 -7.10
C PRO A 137 2.33 -3.45 -7.42
N ALA A 138 2.97 -2.42 -7.98
CA ALA A 138 4.40 -2.42 -8.26
C ALA A 138 5.24 -2.25 -6.99
N ASN A 139 4.67 -1.66 -5.94
CA ASN A 139 5.32 -1.43 -4.66
C ASN A 139 4.28 -1.41 -3.53
N PRO A 140 3.71 -2.58 -3.16
CA PRO A 140 2.59 -2.65 -2.21
C PRO A 140 2.98 -2.21 -0.80
N PHE A 141 4.28 -2.29 -0.50
CA PHE A 141 4.83 -2.26 0.84
C PHE A 141 6.12 -1.43 0.93
N PRO A 142 6.10 -0.14 0.53
CA PRO A 142 7.30 0.68 0.50
C PRO A 142 7.94 0.75 1.89
N ALA A 143 9.27 0.85 1.91
CA ALA A 143 10.05 0.90 3.14
C ALA A 143 9.79 2.17 3.98
N PHE A 144 9.15 3.19 3.40
CA PHE A 144 8.88 4.47 4.05
C PHE A 144 7.44 4.92 3.81
N HIS A 145 6.69 5.07 4.89
CA HIS A 145 5.31 5.62 4.92
C HIS A 145 5.27 6.89 5.78
N GLY A 146 6.32 7.73 5.73
CA GLY A 146 6.43 8.88 6.61
C GLY A 146 5.24 9.83 6.47
N GLN A 147 4.81 10.41 7.59
CA GLN A 147 3.98 11.62 7.56
C GLN A 147 4.70 12.64 6.68
N GLY A 148 4.01 13.12 5.66
CA GLY A 148 4.54 14.18 4.80
C GLY A 148 4.99 15.36 5.66
N GLY A 149 6.14 15.94 5.33
CA GLY A 149 6.66 17.13 6.00
C GLY A 149 7.98 16.95 6.76
N GLN A 150 8.35 15.72 7.16
CA GLN A 150 9.74 15.47 7.55
C GLN A 150 10.60 15.30 6.29
N LEU A 151 11.71 16.05 6.21
CA LEU A 151 12.68 16.01 5.10
C LEU A 151 12.14 16.45 3.72
N ARG A 152 11.08 17.29 3.67
CA ARG A 152 10.47 17.81 2.42
C ARG A 152 9.94 16.72 1.46
N ARG A 153 9.62 15.54 1.98
CA ARG A 153 9.00 14.47 1.18
C ARG A 153 7.47 14.56 1.32
N PRO A 154 6.70 14.43 0.21
CA PRO A 154 5.26 14.25 0.28
C PRO A 154 4.94 13.02 1.14
N GLY A 155 3.89 13.13 1.97
CA GLY A 155 3.38 11.98 2.72
C GLY A 155 2.63 11.02 1.81
N ASP A 156 2.31 9.84 2.32
CA ASP A 156 1.35 8.98 1.64
C ASP A 156 -0.04 9.64 1.65
N ALA A 157 -0.48 10.12 0.48
CA ALA A 157 -1.77 10.77 0.30
C ALA A 157 -2.92 9.78 0.09
N THR A 158 -2.62 8.48 0.10
CA THR A 158 -3.59 7.46 -0.29
C THR A 158 -4.67 7.32 0.77
N PRO A 159 -5.97 7.36 0.40
CA PRO A 159 -7.06 7.25 1.36
C PRO A 159 -7.03 5.88 2.05
N ARG A 160 -7.26 5.90 3.37
CA ARG A 160 -7.33 4.71 4.23
C ARG A 160 -8.49 4.86 5.21
N LEU A 161 -9.16 3.74 5.50
CA LEU A 161 -10.26 3.70 6.47
C LEU A 161 -10.05 2.58 7.47
N SER A 162 -10.03 2.93 8.77
CA SER A 162 -9.80 2.01 9.89
C SER A 162 -10.67 2.38 11.10
N PRO A 163 -11.34 1.42 11.75
CA PRO A 163 -11.62 0.08 11.24
C PRO A 163 -12.67 0.13 10.11
N VAL A 164 -12.68 -0.87 9.25
CA VAL A 164 -13.78 -1.08 8.30
C VAL A 164 -14.83 -2.01 8.91
N VAL A 165 -16.11 -1.65 8.76
CA VAL A 165 -17.25 -2.45 9.25
C VAL A 165 -18.20 -2.88 8.15
N ALA A 166 -18.18 -2.20 6.99
CA ALA A 166 -18.97 -2.58 5.83
C ALA A 166 -18.28 -2.24 4.50
N LEU A 167 -18.58 -3.04 3.48
CA LEU A 167 -18.29 -2.81 2.07
C LEU A 167 -19.60 -2.80 1.28
N ALA A 168 -19.79 -1.81 0.43
CA ALA A 168 -20.85 -1.79 -0.56
C ALA A 168 -20.23 -1.76 -1.96
N ILE A 169 -20.71 -2.63 -2.84
CA ILE A 169 -20.32 -2.70 -4.25
C ILE A 169 -21.49 -2.21 -5.08
N ASP A 170 -21.32 -1.06 -5.72
CA ASP A 170 -22.35 -0.47 -6.58
C ASP A 170 -21.91 -0.53 -8.03
N HIS A 171 -22.77 -1.07 -8.89
CA HIS A 171 -22.60 -1.01 -10.34
C HIS A 171 -23.42 0.13 -10.91
N PRO A 172 -22.80 1.18 -11.48
CA PRO A 172 -23.56 2.21 -12.15
C PRO A 172 -24.36 1.58 -13.29
N VAL A 173 -25.65 1.87 -13.31
CA VAL A 173 -26.50 1.52 -14.45
C VAL A 173 -26.03 2.38 -15.62
N ALA A 174 -25.61 1.75 -16.71
CA ALA A 174 -25.27 2.47 -17.92
C ALA A 174 -26.50 3.32 -18.34
N PRO A 175 -26.31 4.61 -18.69
CA PRO A 175 -27.40 5.49 -19.09
C PRO A 175 -28.12 4.99 -20.36
#